data_AF-A0A6C0KEB0-F1
#
_entry.id   AF-A0A6C0KEB0-F1
#
_cell.length_a   1.000
_cell.length_b   1.000
_cell.length_c   1.000
_cell.angle_alpha   90.00
_cell.angle_beta   90.00
_cell.angle_gamma   90.00
#
_symmetry.space_group_name_H-M   'P 1'
#
loop_
_entity.id
_entity.type
_entity.pdbx_description
1 polymer ?
#
loop_
_entity_poly.entity_id
_entity_poly.type
_entity_poly.pdbx_seq_one_letter_code
_entity_poly.pdbx_strand_id
1 'polypeptide(L)'
;MQPECDHPATMQGLEKWFVKMFEQLGWMILAKEYGYDEKIACYKKSLGRLHDKLECKIKSVHDEDKKDDLKIMHGNVMTLINHVKNDFQ
;
A
#
# COMPACT_ATOMS: atom_id res chain seq x y z
N MET A 1 2.11 6.00 -23.84
CA MET A 1 3.07 5.08 -23.20
C MET A 1 2.59 4.87 -21.77
N GLN A 2 2.18 3.65 -21.41
CA GLN A 2 2.01 3.31 -19.99
C GLN A 2 3.40 3.32 -19.35
N PRO A 3 3.60 3.92 -18.17
CA PRO A 3 4.90 3.90 -17.54
C PRO A 3 5.27 2.44 -17.27
N GLU A 4 6.41 2.01 -17.81
CA GLU A 4 6.98 0.71 -17.49
C GLU A 4 7.18 0.61 -15.98
N CYS A 5 7.14 -0.61 -15.44
CA CYS A 5 7.25 -0.84 -14.01
C CYS A 5 8.65 -0.48 -13.49
N ASP A 6 8.89 0.79 -13.20
CA ASP A 6 10.21 1.28 -12.84
C ASP A 6 10.61 0.72 -11.47
N HIS A 7 11.60 -0.18 -11.41
CA HIS A 7 11.92 -1.03 -10.24
C HIS A 7 10.78 -1.97 -9.81
N PRO A 8 10.69 -3.18 -10.39
CA PRO A 8 9.66 -4.17 -10.03
C PRO A 8 9.89 -4.74 -8.63
N ALA A 9 8.83 -4.77 -7.81
CA ALA A 9 8.87 -5.40 -6.50
C ALA A 9 8.74 -6.94 -6.60
N THR A 10 9.37 -7.64 -5.68
CA THR A 10 9.16 -9.08 -5.51
C THR A 10 7.83 -9.35 -4.81
N MET A 11 7.23 -10.53 -5.03
CA MET A 11 5.97 -10.92 -4.38
C MET A 11 6.12 -10.87 -2.85
N GLN A 12 7.19 -11.48 -2.33
CA GLN A 12 7.49 -11.47 -0.89
C GLN A 12 7.71 -10.05 -0.35
N GLY A 13 8.30 -9.16 -1.15
CA GLY A 13 8.48 -7.76 -0.77
C GLY A 13 7.14 -7.04 -0.63
N LEU A 14 6.23 -7.26 -1.58
CA LEU A 14 4.88 -6.69 -1.56
C LEU A 14 4.06 -7.22 -0.39
N GLU A 15 4.13 -8.52 -0.10
CA GLU A 15 3.44 -9.14 1.03
C GLU A 15 3.90 -8.56 2.37
N LYS A 16 5.22 -8.50 2.61
CA LYS A 16 5.77 -7.91 3.82
C LYS A 16 5.41 -6.43 3.97
N TRP A 17 5.44 -5.68 2.86
CA TRP A 17 5.07 -4.27 2.87
C TRP A 17 3.57 -4.11 3.16
N PHE A 18 2.72 -4.91 2.53
CA PHE A 18 1.29 -4.96 2.79
C PHE A 18 0.99 -5.15 4.26
N VAL A 19 1.48 -6.23 4.88
CA VAL A 19 1.26 -6.51 6.31
C VAL A 19 1.70 -5.34 7.18
N LYS A 20 2.92 -4.83 6.94
CA LYS A 20 3.47 -3.69 7.69
C LYS A 20 2.61 -2.44 7.62
N MET A 21 1.98 -2.15 6.47
CA MET A 21 1.12 -0.96 6.35
C MET A 21 -0.15 -1.06 7.19
N PHE A 22 -0.74 -2.25 7.31
CA PHE A 22 -1.90 -2.47 8.18
C PHE A 22 -1.52 -2.37 9.66
N GLU A 23 -0.40 -2.98 10.06
CA GLU A 23 0.12 -2.88 11.43
C GLU A 23 0.47 -1.44 11.81
N GLN A 24 0.99 -0.64 10.87
CA GLN A 24 1.36 0.74 11.10
C GLN A 24 0.17 1.67 11.35
N LEU A 25 -1.05 1.30 10.98
CA LEU A 25 -2.24 2.15 11.18
C LEU A 25 -2.43 2.54 12.65
N GLY A 26 -2.34 1.57 13.57
CA GLY A 26 -2.51 1.84 15.00
C GLY A 26 -1.48 2.85 15.54
N TRP A 27 -0.24 2.78 15.03
CA TRP A 27 0.79 3.75 15.37
C TRP A 27 0.51 5.14 14.80
N MET A 28 -0.13 5.23 13.64
CA MET A 28 -0.49 6.53 13.03
C MET A 28 -1.63 7.21 13.78
N ILE A 29 -2.58 6.43 14.34
CA ILE A 29 -3.61 6.95 15.23
C ILE A 29 -2.95 7.62 16.45
N LEU A 30 -2.01 6.94 17.10
CA LEU A 30 -1.24 7.53 18.21
C LEU A 30 -0.43 8.75 17.75
N ALA A 31 0.22 8.65 16.58
CA ALA A 31 1.00 9.76 16.03
C ALA A 31 0.16 11.03 15.82
N LYS A 32 -1.13 10.90 15.48
CA LYS A 32 -2.03 12.04 15.33
C LYS A 32 -2.27 12.76 16.64
N GLU A 33 -2.51 12.02 17.73
CA GLU A 33 -2.68 12.59 19.08
C GLU A 33 -1.45 13.37 19.55
N TYR A 34 -0.25 12.93 19.16
CA TYR A 34 1.01 13.61 19.50
C TYR A 34 1.43 14.70 18.49
N GLY A 35 0.62 14.99 17.47
CA GLY A 35 0.93 16.01 16.45
C GLY A 35 2.10 15.66 15.52
N TYR A 36 2.38 14.36 15.31
CA TYR A 36 3.46 13.90 14.42
C TYR A 36 3.01 13.80 12.95
N ASP A 37 2.57 14.93 12.38
CA ASP A 37 1.98 14.99 11.03
C ASP A 37 2.92 14.50 9.92
N GLU A 38 4.25 14.70 10.06
CA GLU A 38 5.23 14.21 9.09
C GLU A 38 5.22 12.68 8.98
N LYS A 39 5.05 11.96 10.10
CA LYS A 39 4.96 10.50 10.11
C LYS A 39 3.72 10.03 9.37
N ILE A 40 2.59 10.69 9.60
CA ILE A 40 1.32 10.41 8.93
C ILE A 40 1.44 10.69 7.42
N ALA A 41 2.07 11.80 7.04
CA ALA A 41 2.32 12.14 5.64
C ALA A 41 3.22 11.10 4.95
N CYS A 42 4.28 10.64 5.62
CA CYS A 42 5.15 9.57 5.14
C CYS A 42 4.39 8.25 4.97
N TYR A 43 3.54 7.90 5.93
CA TYR A 43 2.69 6.71 5.88
C TYR A 43 1.70 6.76 4.70
N LYS A 44 0.98 7.87 4.52
CA LYS A 44 0.07 8.09 3.37
C LYS A 44 0.81 7.92 2.03
N LYS A 45 2.03 8.48 1.90
CA LYS A 45 2.88 8.31 0.72
C LYS A 45 3.29 6.84 0.50
N SER A 46 3.63 6.13 1.58
CA SER A 46 4.00 4.72 1.54
C SER A 46 2.83 3.83 1.06
N LEU A 47 1.61 4.09 1.54
CA LEU A 47 0.40 3.40 1.06
C LEU A 47 0.16 3.61 -0.44
N GLY A 48 0.28 4.86 -0.92
CA GLY A 48 0.15 5.16 -2.36
C GLY A 48 1.17 4.40 -3.20
N ARG A 49 2.44 4.38 -2.77
CA ARG A 49 3.48 3.62 -3.47
C ARG A 49 3.23 2.11 -3.46
N LEU A 50 2.74 1.55 -2.35
CA LEU A 50 2.37 0.14 -2.29
C LEU A 50 1.23 -0.18 -3.26
N HIS A 51 0.19 0.65 -3.31
CA HIS A 51 -0.92 0.54 -4.26
C HIS A 51 -0.41 0.51 -5.70
N ASP A 52 0.40 1.50 -6.09
CA ASP A 52 0.95 1.59 -7.44
C ASP A 52 1.82 0.37 -7.78
N LYS A 53 2.61 -0.13 -6.83
CA LYS A 53 3.47 -1.30 -7.04
C LYS A 53 2.68 -2.61 -7.14
N LEU A 54 1.58 -2.74 -6.42
CA LEU A 54 0.66 -3.86 -6.57
C LEU A 54 0.01 -3.83 -7.97
N GLU A 55 -0.50 -2.67 -8.40
CA GLU A 55 -1.09 -2.50 -9.74
C GLU A 55 -0.09 -2.86 -10.85
N CYS A 56 1.15 -2.41 -10.68
CA CYS A 56 2.28 -2.72 -11.55
C CYS A 56 2.56 -4.23 -11.61
N LYS A 57 2.55 -4.90 -10.45
CA LYS A 57 2.82 -6.33 -10.36
C LYS A 57 1.71 -7.16 -11.01
N ILE A 58 0.45 -6.78 -10.80
CA ILE A 58 -0.74 -7.41 -11.42
C ILE A 58 -0.63 -7.41 -12.95
N LYS A 59 -0.14 -6.31 -13.54
CA LYS A 59 0.07 -6.18 -15.00
C LYS A 59 1.22 -7.07 -15.51
N SER A 60 2.17 -7.43 -14.65
CA SER A 60 3.39 -8.18 -15.02
C SER A 60 3.33 -9.69 -14.76
N VAL A 61 2.47 -10.14 -13.85
CA VAL A 61 2.36 -11.55 -13.47
C VAL A 61 1.48 -12.30 -14.47
N HIS A 62 1.94 -13.47 -14.91
CA HIS A 62 1.22 -14.30 -15.89
C HIS A 62 0.41 -15.43 -15.22
N ASP A 63 0.78 -15.79 -14.00
CA ASP A 63 0.10 -16.77 -13.17
C ASP A 63 -1.20 -16.16 -12.62
N GLU A 64 -2.34 -16.69 -13.03
CA GLU A 64 -3.65 -16.12 -12.72
C GLU A 64 -4.00 -16.23 -11.22
N ASP A 65 -3.61 -17.31 -10.53
CA ASP A 65 -3.83 -17.46 -9.09
C ASP A 65 -3.09 -16.36 -8.32
N LYS A 66 -1.79 -16.18 -8.63
CA LYS A 66 -0.99 -15.09 -8.04
C LYS A 66 -1.54 -13.70 -8.37
N LYS A 67 -2.14 -13.54 -9.54
CA LYS A 67 -2.74 -12.29 -9.98
C LYS A 67 -4.00 -11.97 -9.19
N ASP A 68 -4.82 -12.97 -8.89
CA ASP A 68 -6.01 -12.81 -8.08
C ASP A 68 -5.65 -12.47 -6.62
N ASP A 69 -4.63 -13.13 -6.05
CA ASP A 69 -4.07 -12.75 -4.75
C ASP A 69 -3.63 -11.28 -4.72
N LEU A 70 -2.90 -10.84 -5.75
CA LEU A 70 -2.47 -9.44 -5.87
C LEU A 70 -3.64 -8.47 -6.02
N LYS A 71 -4.70 -8.83 -6.75
CA LYS A 71 -5.92 -8.00 -6.87
C LYS A 71 -6.62 -7.86 -5.51
N ILE A 72 -6.69 -8.92 -4.72
CA ILE A 72 -7.24 -8.89 -3.36
C ILE A 72 -6.40 -7.96 -2.49
N MET A 73 -5.08 -8.12 -2.48
CA MET A 73 -4.17 -7.23 -1.75
C MET A 73 -4.34 -5.76 -2.18
N HIS A 74 -4.41 -5.50 -3.49
CA HIS A 74 -4.60 -4.16 -4.05
C HIS A 74 -5.92 -3.54 -3.59
N GLY A 75 -7.02 -4.30 -3.64
CA GLY A 75 -8.32 -3.87 -3.13
C GLY A 75 -8.29 -3.54 -1.64
N ASN A 76 -7.64 -4.39 -0.83
CA ASN A 76 -7.48 -4.16 0.60
C ASN A 76 -6.67 -2.90 0.90
N VAL A 77 -5.58 -2.64 0.17
CA VAL A 77 -4.78 -1.41 0.30
C VAL A 77 -5.62 -0.18 -0.06
N MET A 78 -6.45 -0.26 -1.11
CA MET A 78 -7.36 0.85 -1.47
C MET A 78 -8.35 1.14 -0.33
N THR A 79 -8.93 0.11 0.28
CA THR A 79 -9.79 0.26 1.47
C THR A 79 -9.04 0.95 2.63
N LEU A 80 -7.81 0.52 2.91
CA LEU A 80 -6.97 1.15 3.94
C LEU A 80 -6.66 2.61 3.62
N ILE A 81 -6.31 2.94 2.37
CA ILE A 81 -6.09 4.32 1.92
C ILE A 81 -7.33 5.18 2.18
N ASN A 82 -8.52 4.68 1.86
CA ASN A 82 -9.76 5.42 2.07
C ASN A 82 -10.03 5.65 3.56
N HIS A 83 -9.78 4.66 4.41
CA HIS A 83 -9.89 4.81 5.86
C HIS A 83 -8.93 5.87 6.41
N VAL A 84 -7.64 5.79 6.04
CA VAL A 84 -6.59 6.74 6.44
C VAL A 84 -6.88 8.16 5.95
N LYS A 85 -7.51 8.33 4.80
CA LYS A 85 -7.95 9.65 4.31
C LYS A 85 -9.05 10.24 5.19
N ASN A 86 -9.95 9.42 5.72
CA ASN A 86 -11.04 9.87 6.58
C ASN A 86 -10.57 10.14 8.02
N ASP A 87 -9.71 9.29 8.56
CA ASP A 87 -9.25 9.38 9.95
C ASP A 87 -8.27 10.55 10.18
N PHE A 88 -7.51 10.91 9.14
CA PHE A 88 -6.48 11.95 9.22
C PHE A 88 -6.75 13.12 8.28
N GLN A 89 -8.01 13.57 8.22
CA GLN A 89 -8.38 14.82 7.54
C GLN A 89 -7.70 16.03 8.19
#